data_AF-A0A957EFW6-F1
#
_entry.id   AF-A0A957EFW6-F1
#
_cell.length_a   1.000
_cell.length_b   1.000
_cell.length_c   1.000
_cell.angle_alpha   90.00
_cell.angle_beta   90.00
_cell.angle_gamma   90.00
#
_symmetry.space_group_name_H-M   'P 1'
#
loop_
_entity.id
_entity.type
_entity.pdbx_description
1 polymer ?
#
loop_
_entity_poly.entity_id
_entity_poly.type
_entity_poly.pdbx_seq_one_letter_code
_entity_poly.pdbx_strand_id
1 'polypeptide(L)'
;MQVRQIDTSNKQDVQKFVSFPFALYRDCAQWVPPLWNDAATILNRDKHPFYAHSTADFFLAETNGQVVGRIAALENRRYNSYKGSQTAFFGYFEAVNDNDVADRLFAAVFAWAKERKLENVIGPRGVIGIDGSVLVEGFEHRPALTIPYNFPYYDGLIRRVGFTKLTDLLSGYLPGNHTLPPRMHTIADKMKQRRGFWVKRFASKREIRRWIPRIMTVHQEAFSQTRSFYPPTRDEVQQVIGTVLAIVDPRLVKLVMKGDEIAGFILAYHDVSAGLQRANGRIWPTGWLHILRERQRTPWLNINGLGLLPQYQGLGANAILYTELEKTVKASNIEHIDVVQVDEANFKSYADMEKIGVRWYKRHRHYHRSL
;
A
#
# COMPACT_ATOMS: atom_id res chain seq x y z
N MET A 1 32.65 -5.13 -6.91
CA MET A 1 31.29 -5.24 -6.34
C MET A 1 30.85 -6.69 -6.36
N GLN A 2 30.26 -7.18 -5.27
CA GLN A 2 29.73 -8.53 -5.14
C GLN A 2 28.23 -8.47 -4.92
N VAL A 3 27.46 -9.29 -5.65
CA VAL A 3 26.05 -9.57 -5.29
C VAL A 3 26.01 -10.95 -4.67
N ARG A 4 25.37 -11.06 -3.50
CA ARG A 4 25.18 -12.34 -2.81
C ARG A 4 23.77 -12.45 -2.27
N GLN A 5 23.26 -13.68 -2.25
CA GLN A 5 22.10 -14.03 -1.45
C GLN A 5 22.49 -13.97 0.03
N ILE A 6 21.61 -13.43 0.87
CA ILE A 6 21.84 -13.35 2.31
C ILE A 6 21.26 -14.56 3.04
N ASP A 7 21.84 -14.90 4.18
CA ASP A 7 21.28 -15.88 5.09
C ASP A 7 20.31 -15.20 6.05
N THR A 8 19.01 -15.49 5.91
CA THR A 8 17.96 -14.92 6.76
C THR A 8 17.98 -15.41 8.21
N SER A 9 18.72 -16.49 8.50
CA SER A 9 18.97 -16.96 9.87
C SER A 9 20.11 -16.18 10.56
N ASN A 10 20.96 -15.51 9.77
CA ASN A 10 22.04 -14.69 10.27
C ASN A 10 21.56 -13.27 10.59
N LYS A 11 21.66 -12.88 11.87
CA LYS A 11 21.22 -11.58 12.36
C LYS A 11 21.93 -10.39 11.71
N GLN A 12 23.22 -10.53 11.36
CA GLN A 12 23.98 -9.45 10.73
C GLN A 12 23.52 -9.21 9.30
N ASP A 13 23.19 -10.28 8.56
CA ASP A 13 22.66 -10.20 7.21
C ASP A 13 21.29 -9.53 7.18
N VAL A 14 20.39 -9.94 8.08
CA VAL A 14 19.10 -9.28 8.26
C VAL A 14 19.28 -7.80 8.61
N GLN A 15 20.20 -7.48 9.52
CA GLN A 15 20.49 -6.10 9.90
C GLN A 15 21.01 -5.27 8.72
N LYS A 16 21.94 -5.80 7.92
CA LYS A 16 22.45 -5.13 6.72
C LYS A 16 21.33 -4.82 5.73
N PHE A 17 20.50 -5.82 5.43
CA PHE A 17 19.38 -5.67 4.51
C PHE A 17 18.37 -4.61 4.97
N VAL A 18 17.97 -4.66 6.25
CA VAL A 18 16.97 -3.74 6.79
C VAL A 18 17.54 -2.32 7.01
N SER A 19 18.83 -2.18 7.34
CA SER A 19 19.46 -0.87 7.60
C SER A 19 19.72 -0.05 6.34
N PHE A 20 19.95 -0.70 5.20
CA PHE A 20 20.40 0.01 4.00
C PHE A 20 19.51 1.21 3.59
N PRO A 21 18.17 1.13 3.55
CA PRO A 21 17.32 2.29 3.26
C PRO A 21 17.48 3.42 4.26
N PHE A 22 17.65 3.11 5.55
CA PHE A 22 17.86 4.12 6.58
C PHE A 22 19.14 4.92 6.35
N ALA A 23 20.17 4.26 5.80
CA ALA A 23 21.39 4.94 5.38
C ALA A 23 21.17 5.74 4.09
N LEU A 24 20.54 5.13 3.08
CA LEU A 24 20.33 5.71 1.75
C LEU A 24 19.46 6.98 1.79
N TYR A 25 18.42 7.00 2.62
CA TYR A 25 17.45 8.09 2.71
C TYR A 25 17.64 8.99 3.93
N ARG A 26 18.80 8.91 4.62
CA ARG A 26 19.06 9.64 5.87
C ARG A 26 18.74 11.13 5.77
N ASP A 27 19.12 11.74 4.65
CA ASP A 27 18.99 13.18 4.42
C ASP A 27 17.80 13.52 3.50
N CYS A 28 16.88 12.56 3.28
CA CYS A 28 15.68 12.75 2.47
C CYS A 28 14.48 13.14 3.35
N ALA A 29 14.08 14.40 3.28
CA ALA A 29 12.98 14.95 4.09
C ALA A 29 11.62 14.27 3.82
N GLN A 30 11.41 13.75 2.62
CA GLN A 30 10.17 13.08 2.23
C GLN A 30 10.13 11.60 2.63
N TRP A 31 11.27 10.98 2.92
CA TRP A 31 11.28 9.55 3.19
C TRP A 31 10.67 9.21 4.55
N VAL A 32 9.78 8.21 4.57
CA VAL A 32 9.12 7.73 5.78
C VAL A 32 9.65 6.33 6.08
N PRO A 33 10.41 6.14 7.18
CA PRO A 33 10.99 4.84 7.48
C PRO A 33 9.90 3.82 7.84
N PRO A 34 10.03 2.55 7.37
CA PRO A 34 9.20 1.48 7.90
C PRO A 34 9.55 1.22 9.37
N LEU A 35 8.63 0.58 10.10
CA LEU A 35 8.98 0.06 11.42
C LEU A 35 10.04 -1.02 11.27
N TRP A 36 11.12 -0.90 12.05
CA TRP A 36 12.26 -1.80 11.98
C TRP A 36 11.86 -3.26 12.16
N ASN A 37 11.03 -3.53 13.17
CA ASN A 37 10.58 -4.89 13.49
C ASN A 37 9.70 -5.48 12.38
N ASP A 38 8.87 -4.66 11.75
CA ASP A 38 8.03 -5.10 10.63
C ASP A 38 8.92 -5.43 9.42
N ALA A 39 9.87 -4.55 9.11
CA ALA A 39 10.84 -4.76 8.04
C ALA A 39 11.71 -6.01 8.28
N ALA A 40 12.11 -6.29 9.53
CA ALA A 40 12.86 -7.49 9.88
C ALA A 40 11.99 -8.76 9.86
N THR A 41 10.71 -8.66 10.22
CA THR A 41 9.77 -9.79 10.21
C THR A 41 9.54 -10.34 8.81
N ILE A 42 9.61 -9.48 7.78
CA ILE A 42 9.56 -9.88 6.37
C ILE A 42 10.64 -10.92 6.03
N LEU A 43 11.82 -10.83 6.63
CA LEU A 43 12.92 -11.77 6.38
C LEU A 43 12.81 -13.04 7.25
N ASN A 44 11.89 -13.08 8.22
CA ASN A 44 11.76 -14.20 9.13
C ASN A 44 10.82 -15.27 8.55
N ARG A 45 11.43 -16.34 8.03
CA ARG A 45 10.73 -17.45 7.38
C ARG A 45 9.79 -18.23 8.30
N ASP A 46 10.10 -18.28 9.60
CA ASP A 46 9.31 -19.04 10.58
C ASP A 46 8.10 -18.25 11.11
N LYS A 47 8.17 -16.91 11.08
CA LYS A 47 7.14 -16.04 11.64
C LYS A 47 6.16 -15.50 10.61
N HIS A 48 6.63 -15.24 9.39
CA HIS A 48 5.81 -14.51 8.41
C HIS A 48 4.93 -15.49 7.59
N PRO A 49 3.59 -15.30 7.55
CA PRO A 49 2.63 -16.27 7.00
C PRO A 49 2.79 -16.53 5.50
N PHE A 50 3.41 -15.61 4.77
CA PHE A 50 3.78 -15.80 3.36
C PHE A 50 4.58 -17.10 3.14
N TYR A 51 5.51 -17.43 4.04
CA TYR A 51 6.40 -18.58 3.88
C TYR A 51 5.73 -19.94 4.12
N ALA A 52 4.50 -19.95 4.68
CA ALA A 52 3.72 -21.18 4.80
C ALA A 52 3.31 -21.76 3.44
N HIS A 53 3.27 -20.93 2.39
CA HIS A 53 2.82 -21.34 1.05
C HIS A 53 3.72 -20.87 -0.08
N SER A 54 4.56 -19.85 0.15
CA SER A 54 5.37 -19.18 -0.87
C SER A 54 6.84 -19.13 -0.46
N THR A 55 7.71 -18.54 -1.28
CA THR A 55 9.13 -18.40 -0.95
C THR A 55 9.69 -17.06 -1.44
N ALA A 56 10.73 -16.58 -0.78
CA ALA A 56 11.46 -15.39 -1.17
C ALA A 56 12.93 -15.52 -0.75
N ASP A 57 13.82 -15.01 -1.60
CA ASP A 57 15.24 -14.87 -1.31
C ASP A 57 15.66 -13.40 -1.47
N PHE A 58 16.62 -12.99 -0.66
CA PHE A 58 17.05 -11.60 -0.52
C PHE A 58 18.52 -11.49 -0.90
N PHE A 59 18.85 -10.42 -1.59
CA PHE A 59 20.19 -10.20 -2.14
C PHE A 59 20.71 -8.84 -1.73
N LEU A 60 22.01 -8.77 -1.46
CA LEU A 60 22.76 -7.53 -1.22
C LEU A 60 23.81 -7.36 -2.30
N ALA A 61 23.98 -6.11 -2.75
CA ALA A 61 25.15 -5.65 -3.49
C ALA A 61 26.09 -4.95 -2.51
N GLU A 62 27.33 -5.42 -2.44
CA GLU A 62 28.37 -4.89 -1.54
C GLU A 62 29.62 -4.47 -2.33
N THR A 63 30.17 -3.30 -2.00
CA THR A 63 31.46 -2.80 -2.51
C THR A 63 32.30 -2.39 -1.31
N ASN A 64 33.51 -2.96 -1.20
CA ASN A 64 34.45 -2.70 -0.09
C ASN A 64 33.80 -2.89 1.30
N GLY A 65 32.94 -3.91 1.45
CA GLY A 65 32.23 -4.20 2.69
C GLY A 65 31.03 -3.29 3.00
N GLN A 66 30.74 -2.30 2.15
CA GLN A 66 29.58 -1.41 2.27
C GLN A 66 28.44 -1.88 1.36
N VAL A 67 27.22 -1.89 1.89
CA VAL A 67 26.02 -2.18 1.11
C VAL A 67 25.72 -0.99 0.20
N VAL A 68 25.63 -1.25 -1.10
CA VAL A 68 25.29 -0.24 -2.14
C VAL A 68 23.95 -0.51 -2.81
N GLY A 69 23.35 -1.68 -2.55
CA GLY A 69 22.00 -1.98 -2.97
C GLY A 69 21.46 -3.27 -2.37
N ARG A 70 20.15 -3.47 -2.50
CA ARG A 70 19.44 -4.67 -2.07
C ARG A 70 18.27 -4.96 -3.00
N ILE A 71 17.84 -6.21 -3.09
CA ILE A 71 16.62 -6.63 -3.78
C ILE A 71 16.11 -7.94 -3.19
N ALA A 72 14.82 -8.22 -3.33
CA ALA A 72 14.24 -9.52 -3.06
C ALA A 72 13.67 -10.12 -4.36
N ALA A 73 13.81 -11.43 -4.51
CA ALA A 73 13.06 -12.24 -5.46
C ALA A 73 12.01 -13.06 -4.69
N LEU A 74 10.78 -13.10 -5.18
CA LEU A 74 9.67 -13.78 -4.53
C LEU A 74 8.92 -14.66 -5.53
N GLU A 75 8.42 -15.78 -5.06
CA GLU A 75 7.46 -16.61 -5.78
C GLU A 75 6.22 -16.75 -4.89
N ASN A 76 5.15 -16.07 -5.29
CA ASN A 76 3.86 -16.23 -4.65
C ASN A 76 3.12 -17.40 -5.29
N ARG A 77 3.26 -18.60 -4.72
CA ARG A 77 2.70 -19.85 -5.26
C ARG A 77 1.17 -19.82 -5.30
N ARG A 78 0.52 -19.14 -4.34
CA ARG A 78 -0.94 -18.97 -4.34
C ARG A 78 -1.41 -18.05 -5.46
N TYR A 79 -0.71 -16.95 -5.71
CA TYR A 79 -0.98 -16.09 -6.86
C TYR A 79 -0.81 -16.87 -8.17
N ASN A 80 0.30 -17.59 -8.32
CA ASN A 80 0.60 -18.38 -9.52
C ASN A 80 -0.47 -19.46 -9.77
N SER A 81 -0.87 -20.19 -8.73
CA SER A 81 -1.96 -21.17 -8.81
C SER A 81 -3.30 -20.52 -9.14
N TYR A 82 -3.65 -19.40 -8.50
CA TYR A 82 -4.93 -18.72 -8.72
C TYR A 82 -5.05 -18.10 -10.11
N LYS A 83 -3.96 -17.55 -10.65
CA LYS A 83 -3.92 -16.91 -11.97
C LYS A 83 -3.52 -17.84 -13.11
N GLY A 84 -3.12 -19.09 -12.80
CA GLY A 84 -2.57 -20.01 -13.80
C GLY A 84 -1.29 -19.47 -14.45
N SER A 85 -0.43 -18.79 -13.68
CA SER A 85 0.74 -18.07 -14.19
C SER A 85 2.04 -18.58 -13.58
N GLN A 86 3.17 -18.40 -14.28
CA GLN A 86 4.51 -18.72 -13.80
C GLN A 86 5.28 -17.42 -13.54
N THR A 87 4.85 -16.68 -12.52
CA THR A 87 5.33 -15.32 -12.25
C THR A 87 6.23 -15.29 -11.02
N ALA A 88 7.44 -14.78 -11.19
CA ALA A 88 8.29 -14.27 -10.12
C ALA A 88 7.94 -12.81 -9.82
N PHE A 89 8.26 -12.36 -8.62
CA PHE A 89 8.17 -10.96 -8.24
C PHE A 89 9.52 -10.45 -7.78
N PHE A 90 9.80 -9.18 -8.07
CA PHE A 90 10.87 -8.47 -7.37
C PHE A 90 10.27 -7.53 -6.34
N GLY A 91 10.98 -7.26 -5.26
CA GLY A 91 10.54 -6.37 -4.19
C GLY A 91 11.71 -5.79 -3.42
N TYR A 92 11.43 -4.80 -2.58
CA TYR A 92 12.41 -4.19 -1.67
C TYR A 92 13.67 -3.66 -2.35
N PHE A 93 13.61 -3.41 -3.67
CA PHE A 93 14.73 -2.90 -4.45
C PHE A 93 15.09 -1.52 -3.93
N GLU A 94 16.34 -1.37 -3.49
CA GLU A 94 16.93 -0.09 -3.15
C GLU A 94 18.37 -0.10 -3.66
N ALA A 95 18.83 1.00 -4.24
CA ALA A 95 20.18 1.10 -4.76
C ALA A 95 20.65 2.55 -4.74
N VAL A 96 21.96 2.74 -4.61
CA VAL A 96 22.59 3.99 -5.04
C VAL A 96 22.34 4.22 -6.53
N ASN A 97 22.48 5.47 -7.00
CA ASN A 97 22.28 5.81 -8.42
C ASN A 97 23.42 5.27 -9.31
N ASP A 98 23.46 3.96 -9.49
CA ASP A 98 24.48 3.24 -10.24
C ASP A 98 23.84 2.11 -11.05
N ASN A 99 24.08 2.15 -12.36
CA ASN A 99 23.55 1.16 -13.29
C ASN A 99 24.13 -0.24 -13.05
N ASP A 100 25.42 -0.39 -12.73
CA ASP A 100 26.03 -1.72 -12.50
C ASP A 100 25.43 -2.36 -11.25
N VAL A 101 25.10 -1.57 -10.22
CA VAL A 101 24.41 -2.07 -9.01
C VAL A 101 23.03 -2.63 -9.38
N ALA A 102 22.23 -1.87 -10.13
CA ALA A 102 20.91 -2.30 -10.56
C ALA A 102 20.98 -3.53 -11.48
N ASP A 103 21.84 -3.49 -12.51
CA ASP A 103 22.00 -4.54 -13.51
C ASP A 103 22.33 -5.89 -12.82
N ARG A 104 23.25 -5.90 -11.84
CA ARG A 104 23.63 -7.13 -11.13
C ARG A 104 22.58 -7.63 -10.13
N LEU A 105 21.90 -6.74 -9.41
CA LEU A 105 20.83 -7.12 -8.50
C LEU A 105 19.67 -7.77 -9.27
N PHE A 106 19.26 -7.17 -10.39
CA PHE A 106 18.22 -7.74 -11.22
C PHE A 106 18.67 -9.03 -11.93
N ALA A 107 19.93 -9.14 -12.34
CA ALA A 107 20.48 -10.40 -12.86
C ALA A 107 20.33 -11.55 -11.85
N ALA A 108 20.54 -11.30 -10.56
CA ALA A 108 20.31 -12.30 -9.51
C ALA A 108 18.83 -12.71 -9.42
N VAL A 109 17.89 -11.76 -9.52
CA VAL A 109 16.45 -12.07 -9.56
C VAL A 109 16.07 -12.90 -10.78
N PHE A 110 16.63 -12.59 -11.95
CA PHE A 110 16.34 -13.34 -13.18
C PHE A 110 16.90 -14.76 -13.14
N ALA A 111 18.13 -14.93 -12.65
CA ALA A 111 18.72 -16.25 -12.45
C ALA A 111 17.88 -17.09 -11.47
N TRP A 112 17.48 -16.49 -10.36
CA TRP A 112 16.63 -17.10 -9.35
C TRP A 112 15.28 -17.57 -9.91
N ALA A 113 14.65 -16.75 -10.75
CA ALA A 113 13.38 -17.05 -11.39
C ALA A 113 13.50 -18.16 -12.44
N LYS A 114 14.56 -18.14 -13.26
CA LYS A 114 14.83 -19.15 -14.30
C LYS A 114 15.09 -20.53 -13.69
N GLU A 115 15.85 -20.61 -12.60
CA GLU A 115 16.06 -21.86 -11.86
C GLU A 115 14.73 -22.51 -11.40
N ARG A 116 13.74 -21.68 -11.10
CA ARG A 116 12.40 -22.09 -10.66
C ARG A 116 11.39 -22.26 -11.80
N LYS A 117 11.84 -22.18 -13.06
CA LYS A 117 10.99 -22.28 -14.26
C LYS A 117 9.85 -21.26 -14.26
N LEU A 118 10.13 -20.05 -13.76
CA LEU A 118 9.22 -18.91 -13.85
C LEU A 118 9.53 -18.16 -15.16
N GLU A 119 8.49 -17.67 -15.82
CA GLU A 119 8.58 -17.08 -17.17
C GLU A 119 8.49 -15.55 -17.16
N ASN A 120 7.88 -14.98 -16.11
CA ASN A 120 7.62 -13.56 -16.00
C ASN A 120 8.14 -13.00 -14.67
N VAL A 121 8.53 -11.74 -14.68
CA VAL A 121 8.85 -10.98 -13.47
C VAL A 121 7.96 -9.74 -13.39
N ILE A 122 7.27 -9.56 -12.27
CA ILE A 122 6.43 -8.39 -11.99
C ILE A 122 6.92 -7.71 -10.71
N GLY A 123 6.91 -6.39 -10.67
CA GLY A 123 7.18 -5.70 -9.41
C GLY A 123 7.30 -4.18 -9.51
N PRO A 124 7.67 -3.52 -8.42
CA PRO A 124 7.99 -4.13 -7.13
C PRO A 124 6.74 -4.67 -6.42
N ARG A 125 6.92 -5.73 -5.62
CA ARG A 125 5.88 -6.34 -4.78
C ARG A 125 6.49 -6.86 -3.47
N GLY A 126 5.81 -6.62 -2.35
CA GLY A 126 6.14 -7.15 -1.04
C GLY A 126 5.60 -8.56 -0.78
N VAL A 127 5.87 -9.08 0.42
CA VAL A 127 5.40 -10.41 0.88
C VAL A 127 3.91 -10.45 1.24
N ILE A 128 3.20 -9.31 1.27
CA ILE A 128 1.75 -9.22 1.52
C ILE A 128 1.10 -8.31 0.47
N GLY A 129 0.03 -8.80 -0.16
CA GLY A 129 -0.90 -7.97 -0.94
C GLY A 129 -0.30 -7.23 -2.14
N ILE A 130 -0.66 -5.95 -2.26
CA ILE A 130 -0.19 -4.96 -3.26
C ILE A 130 0.95 -4.08 -2.71
N ASP A 131 1.55 -4.45 -1.58
CA ASP A 131 2.65 -3.66 -1.00
C ASP A 131 3.77 -3.53 -2.03
N GLY A 132 4.33 -2.32 -2.16
CA GLY A 132 5.43 -2.02 -3.08
C GLY A 132 4.96 -1.40 -4.39
N SER A 133 5.63 -0.33 -4.78
CA SER A 133 5.54 0.37 -6.06
C SER A 133 6.74 1.32 -6.14
N VAL A 134 7.03 1.90 -7.30
CA VAL A 134 8.12 2.90 -7.44
C VAL A 134 7.53 4.27 -7.65
N LEU A 135 7.93 5.25 -6.84
CA LEU A 135 7.55 6.65 -7.07
C LEU A 135 8.19 7.16 -8.37
N VAL A 136 7.36 7.64 -9.30
CA VAL A 136 7.80 8.19 -10.60
C VAL A 136 7.38 9.66 -10.81
N GLU A 137 6.51 10.19 -9.95
CA GLU A 137 6.05 11.59 -9.97
C GLU A 137 5.63 12.03 -8.56
N GLY A 138 5.85 13.30 -8.22
CA GLY A 138 5.49 13.88 -6.90
C GLY A 138 6.59 13.72 -5.84
N PHE A 139 7.86 13.80 -6.23
CA PHE A 139 9.04 13.65 -5.35
C PHE A 139 9.16 14.75 -4.28
N GLU A 140 8.52 15.89 -4.48
CA GLU A 140 8.42 16.99 -3.52
C GLU A 140 7.50 16.66 -2.33
N HIS A 141 6.64 15.65 -2.47
CA HIS A 141 5.62 15.28 -1.50
C HIS A 141 6.03 14.07 -0.66
N ARG A 142 5.77 14.14 0.64
CA ARG A 142 5.86 12.98 1.53
C ARG A 142 4.82 11.92 1.10
N PRO A 143 5.17 10.63 1.03
CA PRO A 143 4.18 9.59 0.80
C PRO A 143 3.24 9.47 2.00
N ALA A 144 2.03 8.99 1.74
CA ALA A 144 1.15 8.54 2.80
C ALA A 144 1.74 7.32 3.52
N LEU A 145 1.21 7.02 4.70
CA LEU A 145 1.58 5.81 5.45
C LEU A 145 1.52 4.57 4.54
N THR A 146 2.50 3.68 4.68
CA THR A 146 2.71 2.45 3.90
C THR A 146 2.98 2.62 2.41
N ILE A 147 2.98 3.85 1.88
CA ILE A 147 3.30 4.12 0.48
C ILE A 147 4.81 4.37 0.36
N PRO A 148 5.52 3.72 -0.60
CA PRO A 148 6.96 3.89 -0.72
C PRO A 148 7.34 5.27 -1.26
N TYR A 149 8.54 5.72 -0.89
CA TYR A 149 9.24 6.83 -1.53
C TYR A 149 10.51 6.28 -2.18
N ASN A 150 10.83 6.78 -3.37
CA ASN A 150 12.04 6.44 -4.10
C ASN A 150 12.67 7.71 -4.67
N PHE A 151 13.98 7.72 -4.85
CA PHE A 151 14.63 8.81 -5.57
C PHE A 151 14.28 8.80 -7.07
N PRO A 152 14.35 9.95 -7.77
CA PRO A 152 13.91 10.07 -9.18
C PRO A 152 14.59 9.10 -10.16
N TYR A 153 15.78 8.61 -9.85
CA TYR A 153 16.54 7.74 -10.74
C TYR A 153 16.01 6.29 -10.81
N TYR A 154 15.08 5.88 -9.93
CA TYR A 154 14.63 4.49 -9.86
C TYR A 154 13.90 4.00 -11.12
N ASP A 155 13.05 4.83 -11.74
CA ASP A 155 12.36 4.45 -13.00
C ASP A 155 13.39 4.14 -14.10
N GLY A 156 14.46 4.94 -14.17
CA GLY A 156 15.55 4.75 -15.12
C GLY A 156 16.30 3.44 -14.91
N LEU A 157 16.69 3.15 -13.66
CA LEU A 157 17.38 1.90 -13.31
C LEU A 157 16.57 0.67 -13.68
N ILE A 158 15.25 0.68 -13.41
CA ILE A 158 14.37 -0.47 -13.66
C ILE A 158 14.11 -0.64 -15.15
N ARG A 159 13.84 0.44 -15.89
CA ARG A 159 13.56 0.35 -17.33
C ARG A 159 14.79 -0.09 -18.13
N ARG A 160 15.99 0.31 -17.69
CA ARG A 160 17.26 -0.09 -18.31
C ARG A 160 17.45 -1.60 -18.33
N VAL A 161 17.08 -2.31 -17.26
CA VAL A 161 17.16 -3.77 -17.19
C VAL A 161 16.02 -4.48 -17.96
N GLY A 162 15.30 -3.78 -18.84
CA GLY A 162 14.32 -4.34 -19.76
C GLY A 162 12.88 -4.43 -19.21
N PHE A 163 12.58 -3.80 -18.07
CA PHE A 163 11.21 -3.70 -17.59
C PHE A 163 10.42 -2.63 -18.34
N THR A 164 9.15 -2.90 -18.56
CA THR A 164 8.17 -1.93 -19.08
C THR A 164 7.06 -1.69 -18.07
N LYS A 165 6.34 -0.56 -18.23
CA LYS A 165 5.22 -0.21 -17.37
C LYS A 165 4.14 -1.31 -17.44
N LEU A 166 3.69 -1.77 -16.27
CA LEU A 166 2.53 -2.65 -16.13
C LEU A 166 1.26 -1.86 -15.80
N THR A 167 1.33 -1.02 -14.77
CA THR A 167 0.24 -0.12 -14.35
C THR A 167 0.81 0.99 -13.46
N ASP A 168 0.14 2.13 -13.44
CA ASP A 168 0.39 3.21 -12.49
C ASP A 168 -0.69 3.26 -11.40
N LEU A 169 -0.25 3.56 -10.18
CA LEU A 169 -1.08 3.81 -9.00
C LEU A 169 -1.02 5.30 -8.68
N LEU A 170 -2.16 5.96 -8.73
CA LEU A 170 -2.27 7.41 -8.59
C LEU A 170 -2.68 7.74 -7.16
N SER A 171 -1.96 8.66 -6.53
CA SER A 171 -2.43 9.28 -5.29
C SER A 171 -2.84 10.72 -5.57
N GLY A 172 -3.90 11.17 -4.91
CA GLY A 172 -4.59 12.41 -5.21
C GLY A 172 -4.79 13.27 -3.96
N TYR A 173 -4.69 14.58 -4.14
CA TYR A 173 -4.86 15.57 -3.09
C TYR A 173 -6.25 16.20 -3.14
N LEU A 174 -6.88 16.37 -1.98
CA LEU A 174 -8.07 17.19 -1.80
C LEU A 174 -7.90 18.09 -0.56
N PRO A 175 -8.20 19.40 -0.64
CA PRO A 175 -8.13 20.26 0.53
C PRO A 175 -9.29 19.95 1.49
N GLY A 176 -9.04 20.00 2.79
CA GLY A 176 -10.03 19.67 3.83
C GLY A 176 -11.23 20.63 3.89
N ASN A 177 -11.06 21.85 3.38
CA ASN A 177 -12.15 22.81 3.23
C ASN A 177 -12.99 22.61 1.94
N HIS A 178 -12.67 21.59 1.14
CA HIS A 178 -13.44 21.27 -0.06
C HIS A 178 -14.91 20.99 0.32
N THR A 179 -15.83 21.60 -0.43
CA THR A 179 -17.26 21.41 -0.22
C THR A 179 -17.87 20.80 -1.48
N LEU A 180 -18.65 19.75 -1.30
CA LEU A 180 -19.28 19.07 -2.42
C LEU A 180 -20.42 19.91 -3.00
N PRO A 181 -20.75 19.74 -4.30
CA PRO A 181 -21.90 20.40 -4.88
C PRO A 181 -23.20 20.07 -4.13
N PRO A 182 -24.10 21.03 -3.86
CA PRO A 182 -25.36 20.79 -3.12
C PRO A 182 -26.19 19.62 -3.65
N ARG A 183 -26.16 19.41 -4.98
CA ARG A 183 -26.84 18.30 -5.66
C ARG A 183 -26.39 16.92 -5.14
N MET A 184 -25.13 16.76 -4.74
CA MET A 184 -24.63 15.50 -4.17
C MET A 184 -25.31 15.16 -2.84
N HIS A 185 -25.55 16.16 -1.98
CA HIS A 185 -26.30 15.96 -0.74
C HIS A 185 -27.74 15.51 -1.02
N THR A 186 -28.41 16.18 -1.96
CA THR A 186 -29.78 15.81 -2.36
C THR A 186 -29.86 14.39 -2.92
N ILE A 187 -28.86 13.96 -3.71
CA ILE A 187 -28.80 12.57 -4.21
C ILE A 187 -28.59 11.60 -3.04
N ALA A 188 -27.64 11.88 -2.15
CA ALA A 188 -27.35 11.03 -1.00
C ALA A 188 -28.59 10.84 -0.10
N ASP A 189 -29.33 11.92 0.17
CA ASP A 189 -30.54 11.87 1.00
C ASP A 189 -31.67 11.08 0.32
N LYS A 190 -31.88 11.27 -0.99
CA LYS A 190 -32.84 10.46 -1.75
C LYS A 190 -32.49 8.97 -1.73
N MET A 191 -31.21 8.63 -1.86
CA MET A 191 -30.77 7.24 -1.81
C MET A 191 -31.03 6.62 -0.43
N LYS A 192 -30.80 7.38 0.65
CA LYS A 192 -31.09 6.92 2.01
C LYS A 192 -32.58 6.74 2.26
N GLN A 193 -33.40 7.72 1.84
CA GLN A 193 -34.84 7.72 2.12
C GLN A 193 -35.64 6.75 1.24
N ARG A 194 -35.28 6.61 -0.05
CA ARG A 194 -36.13 5.92 -1.04
C ARG A 194 -35.58 4.60 -1.55
N ARG A 195 -34.29 4.30 -1.30
CA ARG A 195 -33.61 3.14 -1.89
C ARG A 195 -33.01 2.20 -0.84
N GLY A 196 -33.34 2.39 0.44
CA GLY A 196 -32.96 1.50 1.54
C GLY A 196 -31.49 1.54 1.92
N PHE A 197 -30.77 2.60 1.52
CA PHE A 197 -29.37 2.76 1.89
C PHE A 197 -29.21 3.41 3.26
N TRP A 198 -28.25 2.94 4.04
CA TRP A 198 -27.88 3.57 5.32
C TRP A 198 -26.39 3.42 5.59
N VAL A 199 -25.88 4.14 6.60
CA VAL A 199 -24.44 4.18 6.88
C VAL A 199 -24.19 3.51 8.22
N LYS A 200 -23.47 2.39 8.20
CA LYS A 200 -22.99 1.73 9.40
C LYS A 200 -21.73 2.44 9.89
N ARG A 201 -21.86 3.05 11.07
CA ARG A 201 -20.75 3.63 11.83
C ARG A 201 -20.30 2.66 12.93
N PHE A 202 -19.04 2.77 13.31
CA PHE A 202 -18.44 1.95 14.35
C PHE A 202 -18.14 2.78 15.60
N ALA A 203 -18.53 2.27 16.76
CA ALA A 203 -18.24 2.89 18.04
C ALA A 203 -16.88 2.45 18.60
N SER A 204 -16.37 1.28 18.18
CA SER A 204 -15.12 0.73 18.72
C SER A 204 -14.36 -0.17 17.74
N LYS A 205 -13.06 -0.36 18.01
CA LYS A 205 -12.22 -1.33 17.29
C LYS A 205 -12.73 -2.77 17.45
N ARG A 206 -13.33 -3.11 18.61
CA ARG A 206 -13.94 -4.42 18.86
C ARG A 206 -15.12 -4.66 17.94
N GLU A 207 -15.92 -3.63 17.69
CA GLU A 207 -17.04 -3.71 16.77
C GLU A 207 -16.56 -3.90 15.33
N ILE A 208 -15.57 -3.13 14.88
CA ILE A 208 -14.93 -3.35 13.56
C ILE A 208 -14.48 -4.80 13.43
N ARG A 209 -13.80 -5.33 14.46
CA ARG A 209 -13.31 -6.71 14.46
C ARG A 209 -14.42 -7.74 14.24
N ARG A 210 -15.62 -7.53 14.76
CA ARG A 210 -16.78 -8.42 14.52
C ARG A 210 -17.29 -8.38 13.08
N TRP A 211 -17.08 -7.27 12.39
CA TRP A 211 -17.52 -7.08 10.99
C TRP A 211 -16.50 -7.53 9.96
N ILE A 212 -15.25 -7.78 10.37
CA ILE A 212 -14.16 -8.21 9.49
C ILE A 212 -14.56 -9.36 8.56
N PRO A 213 -15.19 -10.47 9.02
CA PRO A 213 -15.52 -11.57 8.12
C PRO A 213 -16.38 -11.11 6.94
N ARG A 214 -17.37 -10.25 7.20
CA ARG A 214 -18.26 -9.68 6.18
C ARG A 214 -17.52 -8.70 5.26
N ILE A 215 -16.64 -7.87 5.82
CA ILE A 215 -15.80 -6.95 5.05
C ILE A 215 -14.87 -7.72 4.11
N MET A 216 -14.31 -8.85 4.56
CA MET A 216 -13.44 -9.69 3.73
C MET A 216 -14.18 -10.34 2.56
N THR A 217 -15.43 -10.78 2.76
CA THR A 217 -16.30 -11.26 1.67
C THR A 217 -16.48 -10.18 0.61
N VAL A 218 -16.86 -8.97 1.03
CA VAL A 218 -17.04 -7.80 0.16
C VAL A 218 -15.74 -7.44 -0.56
N HIS A 219 -14.61 -7.46 0.14
CA HIS A 219 -13.30 -7.20 -0.45
C HIS A 219 -12.96 -8.23 -1.54
N GLN A 220 -13.20 -9.52 -1.28
CA GLN A 220 -12.99 -10.56 -2.28
C GLN A 220 -13.87 -10.35 -3.51
N GLU A 221 -15.15 -10.02 -3.35
CA GLU A 221 -16.05 -9.73 -4.47
C GLU A 221 -15.59 -8.49 -5.26
N ALA A 222 -15.26 -7.40 -4.56
CA ALA A 222 -14.85 -6.13 -5.15
C ALA A 222 -13.55 -6.23 -5.95
N PHE A 223 -12.57 -6.98 -5.43
CA PHE A 223 -11.21 -6.99 -5.96
C PHE A 223 -10.85 -8.25 -6.74
N SER A 224 -11.72 -9.26 -6.81
CA SER A 224 -11.48 -10.53 -7.53
C SER A 224 -10.98 -10.35 -8.97
N GLN A 225 -11.48 -9.34 -9.66
CA GLN A 225 -11.15 -9.03 -11.05
C GLN A 225 -9.87 -8.18 -11.20
N THR A 226 -9.30 -7.66 -10.12
CA THR A 226 -8.07 -6.89 -10.20
C THR A 226 -6.86 -7.78 -10.49
N ARG A 227 -5.88 -7.21 -11.19
CA ARG A 227 -4.68 -7.93 -11.65
C ARG A 227 -3.89 -8.50 -10.48
N SER A 228 -3.76 -7.73 -9.41
CA SER A 228 -2.94 -8.05 -8.24
C SER A 228 -3.61 -8.99 -7.23
N PHE A 229 -4.94 -9.17 -7.32
CA PHE A 229 -5.69 -9.95 -6.35
C PHE A 229 -5.44 -11.46 -6.46
N TYR A 230 -5.26 -12.08 -5.30
CA TYR A 230 -5.40 -13.51 -5.07
C TYR A 230 -6.05 -13.72 -3.70
N PRO A 231 -6.76 -14.83 -3.45
CA PRO A 231 -7.38 -15.07 -2.16
C PRO A 231 -6.32 -15.24 -1.04
N PRO A 232 -6.23 -14.30 -0.07
CA PRO A 232 -5.26 -14.37 1.01
C PRO A 232 -5.62 -15.50 1.99
N THR A 233 -4.62 -16.01 2.71
CA THR A 233 -4.85 -16.98 3.79
C THR A 233 -5.44 -16.29 5.02
N ARG A 234 -6.04 -17.08 5.93
CA ARG A 234 -6.56 -16.55 7.20
C ARG A 234 -5.48 -15.82 8.01
N ASP A 235 -4.24 -16.33 8.00
CA ASP A 235 -3.14 -15.74 8.77
C ASP A 235 -2.62 -14.45 8.14
N GLU A 236 -2.55 -14.38 6.80
CA GLU A 236 -2.25 -13.13 6.08
C GLU A 236 -3.30 -12.05 6.39
N VAL A 237 -4.58 -12.44 6.35
CA VAL A 237 -5.70 -11.56 6.69
C VAL A 237 -5.58 -11.07 8.13
N GLN A 238 -5.30 -11.96 9.09
CA GLN A 238 -5.15 -11.62 10.50
C GLN A 238 -3.98 -10.65 10.74
N GLN A 239 -2.87 -10.81 10.01
CA GLN A 239 -1.73 -9.89 10.09
C GLN A 239 -2.12 -8.49 9.61
N VAL A 240 -2.74 -8.36 8.43
CA VAL A 240 -3.20 -7.07 7.88
C VAL A 240 -4.20 -6.41 8.84
N ILE A 241 -5.15 -7.17 9.37
CA ILE A 241 -6.11 -6.70 10.37
C ILE A 241 -5.41 -6.17 11.61
N GLY A 242 -4.40 -6.87 12.11
CA GLY A 242 -3.63 -6.45 13.29
C GLY A 242 -3.03 -5.05 13.09
N THR A 243 -2.38 -4.85 11.95
CA THR A 243 -1.77 -3.58 11.56
C THR A 243 -2.80 -2.47 11.41
N VAL A 244 -3.90 -2.72 10.68
CA VAL A 244 -4.98 -1.73 10.52
C VAL A 244 -5.60 -1.37 11.86
N LEU A 245 -5.94 -2.36 12.70
CA LEU A 245 -6.57 -2.11 14.00
C LEU A 245 -5.65 -1.35 14.96
N ALA A 246 -4.33 -1.42 14.82
CA ALA A 246 -3.41 -0.62 15.63
C ALA A 246 -3.63 0.88 15.38
N ILE A 247 -3.74 1.29 14.12
CA ILE A 247 -3.81 2.70 13.69
C ILE A 247 -5.24 3.22 13.46
N VAL A 248 -6.23 2.35 13.32
CA VAL A 248 -7.59 2.76 12.95
C VAL A 248 -8.24 3.68 13.99
N ASP A 249 -9.00 4.66 13.51
CA ASP A 249 -10.00 5.39 14.29
C ASP A 249 -11.39 4.90 13.84
N PRO A 250 -12.21 4.34 14.73
CA PRO A 250 -13.53 3.82 14.34
C PRO A 250 -14.44 4.83 13.64
N ARG A 251 -14.25 6.13 13.88
CA ARG A 251 -15.03 7.21 13.25
C ARG A 251 -14.69 7.39 11.76
N LEU A 252 -13.49 6.96 11.36
CA LEU A 252 -12.96 7.03 10.00
C LEU A 252 -13.26 5.77 9.17
N VAL A 253 -13.87 4.76 9.78
CA VAL A 253 -14.34 3.56 9.10
C VAL A 253 -15.86 3.61 9.01
N LYS A 254 -16.40 3.46 7.81
CA LYS A 254 -17.85 3.41 7.58
C LYS A 254 -18.17 2.35 6.54
N LEU A 255 -19.31 1.69 6.69
CA LEU A 255 -19.88 0.87 5.63
C LEU A 255 -21.14 1.55 5.10
N VAL A 256 -21.29 1.56 3.78
CA VAL A 256 -22.56 1.88 3.14
C VAL A 256 -23.33 0.58 3.02
N MET A 257 -24.53 0.55 3.59
CA MET A 257 -25.39 -0.61 3.68
C MET A 257 -26.58 -0.43 2.74
N LYS A 258 -27.10 -1.52 2.18
CA LYS A 258 -28.40 -1.57 1.49
C LYS A 258 -29.20 -2.71 2.11
N GLY A 259 -30.21 -2.38 2.92
CA GLY A 259 -30.79 -3.37 3.84
C GLY A 259 -29.70 -3.94 4.74
N ASP A 260 -29.56 -5.27 4.78
CA ASP A 260 -28.52 -5.94 5.56
C ASP A 260 -27.22 -6.17 4.81
N GLU A 261 -27.14 -5.85 3.52
CA GLU A 261 -25.94 -6.08 2.70
C GLU A 261 -24.98 -4.90 2.74
N ILE A 262 -23.68 -5.19 2.70
CA ILE A 262 -22.65 -4.15 2.56
C ILE A 262 -22.58 -3.77 1.08
N ALA A 263 -22.99 -2.54 0.78
CA ALA A 263 -22.91 -1.98 -0.56
C ALA A 263 -21.55 -1.33 -0.86
N GLY A 264 -20.82 -0.91 0.17
CA GLY A 264 -19.49 -0.32 0.03
C GLY A 264 -18.88 0.11 1.34
N PHE A 265 -17.71 0.77 1.26
CA PHE A 265 -16.90 1.10 2.44
C PHE A 265 -16.13 2.41 2.28
N ILE A 266 -15.85 3.01 3.43
CA ILE A 266 -14.90 4.09 3.62
C ILE A 266 -13.89 3.58 4.65
N LEU A 267 -12.62 3.58 4.28
CA LEU A 267 -11.48 3.30 5.13
C LEU A 267 -10.50 4.46 5.02
N ALA A 268 -10.54 5.33 6.03
CA ALA A 268 -9.59 6.41 6.19
C ALA A 268 -8.83 6.27 7.52
N TYR A 269 -7.67 6.89 7.60
CA TYR A 269 -6.86 6.96 8.81
C TYR A 269 -6.06 8.26 8.85
N HIS A 270 -5.75 8.71 10.07
CA HIS A 270 -4.87 9.86 10.28
C HIS A 270 -3.47 9.55 9.76
N ASP A 271 -2.86 10.47 9.02
CA ASP A 271 -1.48 10.29 8.58
C ASP A 271 -0.53 10.43 9.78
N VAL A 272 0.18 9.36 10.11
CA VAL A 272 1.17 9.32 11.19
C VAL A 272 2.61 9.35 10.68
N SER A 273 2.80 9.65 9.39
CA SER A 273 4.08 9.53 8.69
C SER A 273 5.14 10.46 9.29
N ALA A 274 4.77 11.68 9.69
CA ALA A 274 5.69 12.58 10.39
C ALA A 274 6.11 12.04 11.77
N GLY A 275 5.21 11.34 12.46
CA GLY A 275 5.48 10.65 13.71
C GLY A 275 6.49 9.52 13.51
N LEU A 276 6.35 8.76 12.43
CA LEU A 276 7.29 7.70 12.05
C LEU A 276 8.67 8.23 11.66
N GLN A 277 8.73 9.36 10.94
CA GLN A 277 9.99 10.05 10.62
C GLN A 277 10.74 10.42 11.90
N ARG A 278 10.06 11.06 12.86
CA ARG A 278 10.66 11.41 14.17
C ARG A 278 11.07 10.18 14.99
N ALA A 279 10.30 9.10 14.88
CA ALA A 279 10.60 7.82 15.53
C ALA A 279 11.75 7.04 14.85
N ASN A 280 12.18 7.45 13.64
CA ASN A 280 13.16 6.77 12.82
C ASN A 280 12.91 5.24 12.72
N GLY A 281 11.65 4.86 12.51
CA GLY A 281 11.25 3.45 12.41
C GLY A 281 11.32 2.64 13.70
N ARG A 282 11.60 3.25 14.87
CA ARG A 282 11.69 2.55 16.16
C ARG A 282 10.52 2.92 17.06
N ILE A 283 9.82 1.94 17.61
CA ILE A 283 8.71 2.18 18.56
C ILE A 283 9.24 2.49 19.96
N TRP A 284 10.24 1.75 20.41
CA TRP A 284 10.78 1.83 21.77
C TRP A 284 12.17 2.51 21.79
N PRO A 285 12.51 3.24 22.87
CA PRO A 285 11.69 3.45 24.06
C PRO A 285 10.62 4.55 23.93
N THR A 286 10.78 5.50 23.02
CA THR A 286 9.94 6.72 22.97
C THR A 286 9.25 6.98 21.62
N GLY A 287 9.53 6.20 20.58
CA GLY A 287 8.95 6.41 19.25
C GLY A 287 7.43 6.30 19.19
N TRP A 288 6.82 5.45 20.03
CA TRP A 288 5.36 5.38 20.19
C TRP A 288 4.76 6.74 20.57
N LEU A 289 5.48 7.56 21.35
CA LEU A 289 5.01 8.89 21.75
C LEU A 289 4.94 9.84 20.56
N HIS A 290 5.91 9.78 19.64
CA HIS A 290 5.89 10.56 18.40
C HIS A 290 4.70 10.16 17.52
N ILE A 291 4.46 8.86 17.36
CA ILE A 291 3.36 8.33 16.53
C ILE A 291 1.99 8.69 17.14
N LEU A 292 1.82 8.50 18.45
CA LEU A 292 0.55 8.81 19.12
C LEU A 292 0.25 10.32 19.13
N ARG A 293 1.28 11.17 19.35
CA ARG A 293 1.12 12.63 19.28
C ARG A 293 0.76 13.07 17.87
N GLU A 294 1.41 12.51 16.84
CA GLU A 294 1.11 12.82 15.45
C GLU A 294 -0.33 12.43 15.11
N ARG A 295 -0.75 11.21 15.48
CA ARG A 295 -2.13 10.73 15.26
C ARG A 295 -3.20 11.70 15.78
N GLN A 296 -2.94 12.38 16.90
CA GLN A 296 -3.91 13.30 17.51
C GLN A 296 -3.91 14.70 16.89
N ARG A 297 -2.81 15.10 16.24
CA ARG A 297 -2.57 16.50 15.84
C ARG A 297 -2.43 16.70 14.33
N THR A 298 -2.21 15.63 13.58
CA THR A 298 -1.98 15.70 12.16
C THR A 298 -3.16 16.38 11.45
N PRO A 299 -2.91 17.36 10.58
CA PRO A 299 -3.94 17.92 9.71
C PRO A 299 -4.19 17.06 8.47
N TRP A 300 -3.51 15.91 8.35
CA TRP A 300 -3.57 15.02 7.18
C TRP A 300 -4.43 13.78 7.44
N LEU A 301 -5.30 13.49 6.47
CA LEU A 301 -6.14 12.30 6.43
C LEU A 301 -5.84 11.49 5.17
N ASN A 302 -5.50 10.21 5.33
CA ASN A 302 -5.29 9.30 4.20
C ASN A 302 -6.52 8.43 3.99
N ILE A 303 -6.97 8.33 2.75
CA ILE A 303 -8.10 7.52 2.32
C ILE A 303 -7.55 6.38 1.46
N ASN A 304 -7.49 5.19 2.05
CA ASN A 304 -6.99 3.99 1.38
C ASN A 304 -8.11 3.19 0.70
N GLY A 305 -9.33 3.26 1.24
CA GLY A 305 -10.47 2.56 0.69
C GLY A 305 -11.67 3.48 0.56
N LEU A 306 -12.13 3.70 -0.66
CA LEU A 306 -13.38 4.40 -0.95
C LEU A 306 -14.03 3.74 -2.15
N GLY A 307 -15.09 2.97 -1.93
CA GLY A 307 -15.68 2.23 -3.05
C GLY A 307 -17.03 1.59 -2.74
N LEU A 308 -17.78 1.35 -3.81
CA LEU A 308 -18.98 0.53 -3.82
C LEU A 308 -18.71 -0.77 -4.58
N LEU A 309 -19.39 -1.83 -4.16
CA LEU A 309 -19.45 -3.08 -4.93
C LEU A 309 -20.00 -2.81 -6.34
N PRO A 310 -19.55 -3.56 -7.36
CA PRO A 310 -19.95 -3.35 -8.75
C PRO A 310 -21.47 -3.23 -8.96
N GLN A 311 -22.28 -4.07 -8.29
CA GLN A 311 -23.74 -4.04 -8.42
C GLN A 311 -24.42 -2.77 -7.86
N TYR A 312 -23.70 -1.97 -7.07
CA TYR A 312 -24.22 -0.74 -6.46
C TYR A 312 -23.63 0.55 -7.06
N GLN A 313 -22.71 0.42 -8.03
CA GLN A 313 -22.15 1.55 -8.77
C GLN A 313 -23.18 2.17 -9.73
N GLY A 314 -23.03 3.46 -10.02
CA GLY A 314 -23.92 4.18 -10.95
C GLY A 314 -25.33 4.48 -10.42
N LEU A 315 -25.71 3.95 -9.25
CA LEU A 315 -27.03 4.18 -8.64
C LEU A 315 -27.14 5.50 -7.86
N GLY A 316 -26.14 6.38 -7.92
CA GLY A 316 -26.06 7.57 -7.07
C GLY A 316 -25.60 7.29 -5.63
N ALA A 317 -25.33 6.03 -5.28
CA ALA A 317 -24.82 5.65 -3.96
C ALA A 317 -23.40 6.19 -3.68
N ASN A 318 -22.60 6.53 -4.71
CA ASN A 318 -21.31 7.21 -4.55
C ASN A 318 -21.47 8.56 -3.80
N ALA A 319 -22.62 9.24 -3.98
CA ALA A 319 -22.90 10.47 -3.26
C ALA A 319 -23.00 10.26 -1.74
N ILE A 320 -23.43 9.07 -1.28
CA ILE A 320 -23.44 8.73 0.15
C ILE A 320 -22.00 8.67 0.67
N LEU A 321 -21.09 8.03 -0.08
CA LEU A 321 -19.68 7.94 0.31
C LEU A 321 -19.05 9.32 0.46
N TYR A 322 -19.18 10.16 -0.58
CA TYR A 322 -18.56 11.48 -0.61
C TYR A 322 -19.13 12.41 0.47
N THR A 323 -20.46 12.45 0.62
CA THR A 323 -21.10 13.30 1.65
C THR A 323 -20.80 12.82 3.06
N GLU A 324 -20.63 11.52 3.30
CA GLU A 324 -20.20 11.03 4.61
C GLU A 324 -18.72 11.30 4.89
N LEU A 325 -17.87 11.31 3.85
CA LEU A 325 -16.47 11.71 3.99
C LEU A 325 -16.37 13.19 4.32
N GLU A 326 -17.07 14.05 3.59
CA GLU A 326 -17.11 15.50 3.85
C GLU A 326 -17.58 15.81 5.29
N LYS A 327 -18.63 15.12 5.77
CA LYS A 327 -19.07 15.24 7.17
C LYS A 327 -17.99 14.84 8.17
N THR A 328 -17.22 13.79 7.88
CA THR A 328 -16.10 13.37 8.74
C THR A 328 -15.02 14.45 8.77
N VAL A 329 -14.63 14.96 7.61
CA VAL A 329 -13.58 15.98 7.47
C VAL A 329 -14.00 17.26 8.19
N LYS A 330 -15.21 17.77 7.94
CA LYS A 330 -15.75 18.99 8.56
C LYS A 330 -15.93 18.90 10.08
N ALA A 331 -16.05 17.69 10.63
CA ALA A 331 -16.13 17.46 12.07
C ALA A 331 -14.75 17.36 12.76
N SER A 332 -13.66 17.62 12.02
CA SER A 332 -12.28 17.45 12.46
C SER A 332 -11.38 18.57 11.93
N ASN A 333 -10.20 18.74 12.52
CA ASN A 333 -9.22 19.75 12.09
C ASN A 333 -8.35 19.26 10.92
N ILE A 334 -8.97 18.59 9.94
CA ILE A 334 -8.28 18.05 8.78
C ILE A 334 -8.20 19.13 7.70
N GLU A 335 -6.98 19.45 7.27
CA GLU A 335 -6.69 20.46 6.25
C GLU A 335 -6.30 19.82 4.91
N HIS A 336 -5.80 18.59 4.95
CA HIS A 336 -5.27 17.89 3.78
C HIS A 336 -5.78 16.45 3.74
N ILE A 337 -6.17 16.01 2.54
CA ILE A 337 -6.64 14.66 2.29
C ILE A 337 -5.81 14.05 1.18
N ASP A 338 -5.28 12.86 1.43
CA ASP A 338 -4.56 12.04 0.44
C ASP A 338 -5.41 10.82 0.09
N VAL A 339 -5.88 10.73 -1.14
CA VAL A 339 -6.49 9.52 -1.70
C VAL A 339 -5.37 8.66 -2.24
N VAL A 340 -5.14 7.48 -1.66
CA VAL A 340 -3.90 6.74 -1.91
C VAL A 340 -4.09 5.60 -2.91
N GLN A 341 -3.14 5.49 -3.84
CA GLN A 341 -2.94 4.35 -4.75
C GLN A 341 -4.20 3.84 -5.48
N VAL A 342 -4.91 4.72 -6.16
CA VAL A 342 -5.95 4.35 -7.12
C VAL A 342 -5.30 3.83 -8.40
N ASP A 343 -5.56 2.58 -8.75
CA ASP A 343 -5.08 1.98 -10.00
C ASP A 343 -5.65 2.75 -11.20
N GLU A 344 -4.78 3.18 -12.12
CA GLU A 344 -5.18 3.91 -13.33
C GLU A 344 -6.14 3.10 -14.21
N ALA A 345 -6.12 1.77 -14.13
CA ALA A 345 -7.06 0.90 -14.84
C ALA A 345 -8.49 1.01 -14.29
N ASN A 346 -8.69 1.54 -13.07
CA ASN A 346 -10.00 1.80 -12.49
C ASN A 346 -10.56 3.16 -12.93
N PHE A 347 -10.82 3.28 -14.25
CA PHE A 347 -11.27 4.53 -14.87
C PHE A 347 -12.52 5.14 -14.22
N LYS A 348 -13.45 4.30 -13.74
CA LYS A 348 -14.66 4.77 -13.05
C LYS A 348 -14.33 5.51 -11.75
N SER A 349 -13.48 4.93 -10.92
CA SER A 349 -13.05 5.55 -9.66
C SER A 349 -12.24 6.82 -9.94
N TYR A 350 -11.32 6.75 -10.89
CA TYR A 350 -10.49 7.87 -11.30
C TYR A 350 -11.34 9.09 -11.73
N ALA A 351 -12.25 8.88 -12.68
CA ALA A 351 -13.10 9.95 -13.23
C ALA A 351 -14.09 10.50 -12.20
N ASP A 352 -14.60 9.66 -11.30
CA ASP A 352 -15.50 10.11 -10.24
C ASP A 352 -14.76 10.97 -9.20
N MET A 353 -13.51 10.65 -8.89
CA MET A 353 -12.67 11.40 -7.95
C MET A 353 -12.25 12.77 -8.51
N GLU A 354 -11.92 12.87 -9.80
CA GLU A 354 -11.66 14.17 -10.44
C GLU A 354 -12.88 15.09 -10.39
N LYS A 355 -14.09 14.57 -10.62
CA LYS A 355 -15.34 15.35 -10.56
C LYS A 355 -15.63 15.94 -9.18
N ILE A 356 -15.13 15.31 -8.11
CA ILE A 356 -15.24 15.82 -6.74
C ILE A 356 -13.98 16.62 -6.32
N GLY A 357 -13.14 17.03 -7.27
CA GLY A 357 -12.05 17.97 -7.06
C GLY A 357 -10.72 17.36 -6.62
N VAL A 358 -10.56 16.03 -6.65
CA VAL A 358 -9.27 15.38 -6.38
C VAL A 358 -8.25 15.75 -7.46
N ARG A 359 -7.07 16.20 -7.03
CA ARG A 359 -5.94 16.52 -7.91
C ARG A 359 -4.87 15.46 -7.81
N TRP A 360 -4.65 14.69 -8.88
CA TRP A 360 -3.59 13.69 -8.93
C TRP A 360 -2.22 14.36 -8.96
N TYR A 361 -1.36 14.01 -8.01
CA TYR A 361 -0.11 14.71 -7.71
C TYR A 361 1.06 13.79 -7.36
N LYS A 362 0.78 12.49 -7.18
CA LYS A 362 1.79 11.45 -6.99
C LYS A 362 1.44 10.26 -7.87
N ARG A 363 2.47 9.70 -8.50
CA ARG A 363 2.34 8.50 -9.33
C ARG A 363 3.36 7.48 -8.90
N HIS A 364 2.86 6.28 -8.66
CA HIS A 364 3.69 5.11 -8.45
C HIS A 364 3.51 4.12 -9.58
N ARG A 365 4.53 3.31 -9.86
CA ARG A 365 4.52 2.37 -10.99
C ARG A 365 4.82 0.94 -10.56
N HIS A 366 4.10 0.02 -11.18
CA HIS A 366 4.49 -1.38 -11.33
C HIS A 366 5.01 -1.64 -12.72
N TYR A 367 5.88 -2.62 -12.81
CA TYR A 367 6.61 -3.02 -13.99
C TYR A 367 6.43 -4.50 -14.26
N HIS A 368 6.57 -4.88 -15.51
CA HIS A 368 6.63 -6.27 -15.93
C HIS A 368 7.77 -6.48 -16.93
N ARG A 369 8.27 -7.72 -16.95
CA ARG A 369 9.27 -8.20 -17.90
C ARG A 369 9.11 -9.71 -18.09
N SER A 370 9.23 -10.20 -19.32
CA SER A 370 9.36 -11.64 -19.62
C SER A 370 10.84 -12.05 -19.65
N LEU A 371 11.14 -13.30 -19.25
CA LEU A 371 12.50 -13.79 -18.96
C LEU A 371 13.25 -14.42 -20.14
#